data_AF-A0A1B9I371-F1
#
_entry.id   AF-A0A1B9I371-F1
#
_cell.length_a   1.000
_cell.length_b   1.000
_cell.length_c   1.000
_cell.angle_alpha   90.00
_cell.angle_beta   90.00
_cell.angle_gamma   90.00
#
_symmetry.space_group_name_H-M   'P 1'
#
loop_
_entity.id
_entity.type
_entity.pdbx_description
1 polymer ?
#
loop_
_entity_poly.entity_id
_entity_poly.type
_entity_poly.pdbx_seq_one_letter_code
_entity_poly.pdbx_strand_id
1 'polypeptide(L)'
;MPSLRFCGECNNLLYPKSDNNAKILLYQCRNCQYAENAHPEPGMAPCVYKNDLLTIAREQAGETKDLETDPTLQRSNIECPKCSNHDQKN
;
A
#
# COMPACT_ATOMS: atom_id res chain seq x y z
N MET A 1 0.92 1.66 -7.65
CA MET A 1 2.21 1.07 -7.24
C MET A 1 2.14 -0.43 -7.45
N PRO A 2 3.26 -1.16 -7.59
CA PRO A 2 3.22 -2.62 -7.54
C PRO A 2 2.66 -3.04 -6.17
N SER A 3 1.72 -3.98 -6.17
CA SER A 3 1.11 -4.56 -4.97
C SER A 3 1.34 -6.06 -4.94
N LEU A 4 1.47 -6.63 -3.74
CA LEU A 4 1.54 -8.07 -3.57
C LEU A 4 0.14 -8.67 -3.80
N ARG A 5 0.09 -9.82 -4.48
CA ARG A 5 -1.13 -10.56 -4.76
C ARG A 5 -1.03 -11.95 -4.14
N PHE A 6 -2.14 -12.44 -3.60
CA PHE A 6 -2.22 -13.71 -2.89
C PHE A 6 -3.18 -14.65 -3.61
N CYS A 7 -2.85 -15.92 -3.59
CA CYS A 7 -3.63 -16.97 -4.22
C CYS A 7 -4.98 -17.13 -3.51
N GLY A 8 -6.08 -17.11 -4.27
CA GLY A 8 -7.43 -17.32 -3.74
C GLY A 8 -7.72 -18.71 -3.18
N GLU A 9 -6.87 -19.71 -3.46
CA GLU A 9 -7.06 -21.09 -2.99
C GLU A 9 -6.24 -21.43 -1.74
N CYS A 10 -4.96 -21.01 -1.70
CA CYS A 10 -4.02 -21.42 -0.66
C CYS A 10 -3.31 -20.26 0.05
N ASN A 11 -3.71 -19.01 -0.25
CA ASN A 11 -3.18 -17.79 0.36
C ASN A 11 -1.64 -17.63 0.27
N ASN A 12 -0.99 -18.33 -0.65
CA ASN A 12 0.43 -18.15 -0.96
C ASN A 12 0.66 -16.96 -1.90
N LEU A 13 1.87 -16.41 -1.88
CA LEU A 13 2.25 -15.30 -2.77
C LEU A 13 2.16 -15.72 -4.24
N LEU A 14 1.54 -14.88 -5.08
CA LEU A 14 1.53 -15.05 -6.53
C LEU A 14 2.75 -14.42 -7.18
N TYR A 15 3.27 -15.07 -8.22
CA TYR A 15 4.46 -14.65 -8.95
C TYR A 15 4.11 -14.25 -10.38
N PRO A 16 4.76 -13.20 -10.92
CA PRO A 16 4.55 -12.77 -12.30
C PRO A 16 4.98 -13.86 -13.29
N LYS A 17 4.16 -14.07 -14.33
CA LYS A 17 4.40 -15.01 -15.42
C LYS A 17 3.91 -14.41 -16.74
N SER A 18 4.64 -14.57 -17.83
CA SER A 18 4.17 -14.14 -19.16
C SER A 18 3.30 -15.21 -19.82
N ASP A 19 2.19 -14.79 -20.42
CA ASP A 19 1.53 -15.55 -21.48
C ASP A 19 2.01 -14.99 -22.83
N ASN A 20 2.91 -15.72 -23.48
CA ASN A 20 3.55 -15.26 -24.71
C ASN A 20 2.61 -15.29 -25.92
N ASN A 21 1.52 -16.07 -25.88
CA ASN A 21 0.55 -16.16 -26.96
C ASN A 21 -0.40 -14.97 -26.92
N ALA A 22 -0.98 -14.71 -25.74
CA ALA A 22 -1.88 -13.58 -25.53
C ALA A 22 -1.15 -12.25 -25.31
N LYS A 23 0.18 -12.28 -25.08
CA LYS A 23 1.02 -11.12 -24.76
C LYS A 23 0.53 -10.36 -23.52
N ILE A 24 0.11 -11.10 -22.51
CA ILE A 24 -0.38 -10.54 -21.23
C ILE A 24 0.50 -11.00 -20.06
N LEU A 25 0.49 -10.20 -19.00
CA LEU A 25 1.08 -10.55 -17.71
C LEU A 25 0.05 -11.32 -16.88
N LEU A 26 0.47 -12.45 -16.33
CA LEU A 26 -0.28 -13.28 -15.39
C LEU A 26 0.40 -13.26 -14.02
N TYR A 27 -0.36 -13.61 -13.00
CA TYR A 27 0.11 -13.92 -11.66
C TYR A 27 -0.24 -15.37 -11.32
N GLN A 28 0.76 -16.22 -11.07
CA GLN A 28 0.57 -17.65 -10.83
C GLN A 28 1.11 -18.08 -9.45
N CYS A 29 0.35 -18.94 -8.79
CA CYS A 29 0.78 -19.60 -7.56
C CYS A 29 1.83 -20.69 -7.88
N ARG A 30 2.84 -20.85 -7.02
CA ARG A 30 3.82 -21.95 -7.15
C ARG A 30 3.42 -23.23 -6.41
N ASN A 31 2.40 -23.14 -5.56
CA ASN A 31 1.97 -24.22 -4.67
C ASN A 31 0.67 -24.91 -5.15
N CYS A 32 -0.05 -24.30 -6.09
CA CYS A 32 -1.24 -24.89 -6.73
C CYS A 32 -1.35 -24.41 -8.19
N GLN A 33 -2.43 -24.79 -8.89
CA GLN A 33 -2.62 -24.46 -10.31
C GLN A 33 -3.24 -23.07 -10.56
N TYR A 34 -3.62 -22.37 -9.49
CA TYR A 34 -4.23 -21.04 -9.57
C TYR A 34 -3.36 -20.04 -10.34
N ALA A 35 -3.97 -19.34 -11.29
CA ALA A 35 -3.39 -18.22 -12.01
C ALA A 35 -4.47 -17.19 -12.36
N GLU A 36 -4.09 -15.92 -12.36
CA GLU A 36 -4.97 -14.80 -12.69
C GLU A 36 -4.29 -13.80 -13.64
N ASN A 37 -5.09 -13.03 -14.38
CA ASN A 37 -4.58 -11.94 -15.21
C ASN A 37 -4.10 -10.78 -14.33
N ALA A 38 -3.01 -10.13 -14.74
CA ALA A 38 -2.65 -8.85 -14.14
C ALA A 38 -3.70 -7.81 -14.52
N HIS A 39 -4.39 -7.26 -13.51
CA HIS A 39 -5.29 -6.12 -13.67
C HIS A 39 -4.49 -4.83 -13.47
N PRO A 40 -4.21 -4.04 -14.52
CA PRO A 40 -3.65 -2.71 -14.35
C PRO A 40 -4.73 -1.78 -13.79
N GLU A 41 -4.40 -1.03 -12.76
CA GLU A 41 -5.24 0.07 -12.29
C GLU A 41 -5.34 1.15 -13.39
N PRO A 42 -6.51 1.77 -13.59
CA PRO A 42 -6.67 2.86 -14.56
C PRO A 42 -5.61 3.95 -14.34
N GLY A 43 -4.87 4.28 -15.40
CA GLY A 43 -3.81 5.29 -15.34
C GLY A 43 -2.45 4.81 -14.84
N MET A 44 -2.25 3.51 -14.62
CA MET A 44 -0.93 2.95 -14.26
C MET A 44 -0.39 2.00 -15.34
N ALA A 45 0.90 2.14 -15.65
CA ALA A 45 1.62 1.17 -16.46
C ALA A 45 1.74 -0.18 -15.72
N PRO A 46 1.72 -1.33 -16.44
CA PRO A 46 1.95 -2.63 -15.84
C PRO A 46 3.36 -2.67 -15.21
N CYS A 47 3.43 -2.72 -13.89
CA CYS A 47 4.65 -2.63 -13.11
C CYS A 47 4.72 -3.79 -12.10
N VAL A 48 5.79 -4.59 -12.18
CA VAL A 48 6.03 -5.74 -11.29
C VAL A 48 6.86 -5.34 -10.07
N TYR A 49 7.84 -4.46 -10.27
CA TYR A 49 8.77 -4.03 -9.23
C TYR A 49 9.16 -2.57 -9.45
N LYS A 50 9.30 -1.84 -8.33
CA LYS A 50 9.77 -0.46 -8.30
C LYS A 50 10.76 -0.31 -7.15
N ASN A 51 11.94 0.21 -7.44
CA ASN A 51 12.93 0.56 -6.44
C ASN A 51 12.90 2.07 -6.21
N ASP A 52 12.33 2.51 -5.09
CA ASP A 52 12.24 3.92 -4.72
C ASP A 52 13.42 4.31 -3.81
N LEU A 53 14.51 4.79 -4.43
CA LEU A 53 15.74 5.20 -3.73
C LEU A 53 15.56 6.41 -2.81
N LEU A 54 14.59 7.26 -3.15
CA LEU A 54 14.13 8.38 -2.33
C LEU A 54 12.73 8.03 -1.85
N THR A 55 12.66 7.27 -0.76
CA THR A 55 11.39 7.00 -0.11
C THR A 55 10.93 8.30 0.53
N ILE A 56 10.10 9.08 -0.18
CA ILE A 56 9.19 9.99 0.52
C ILE A 56 8.25 9.03 1.25
N ALA A 57 8.62 8.67 2.48
CA ALA A 57 7.69 8.05 3.39
C ALA A 57 6.56 9.07 3.52
N ARG A 58 5.52 8.91 2.70
CA ARG A 58 4.20 9.34 3.13
C ARG A 58 3.97 8.47 4.35
N GLU A 59 4.32 9.01 5.51
CA GLU A 59 3.90 8.48 6.79
C GLU A 59 2.38 8.35 6.65
N GLN A 60 1.92 7.15 6.30
CA GLN A 60 0.55 6.79 6.55
C GLN A 60 0.51 6.68 8.06
N ALA A 61 0.24 7.81 8.71
CA ALA A 61 -0.13 7.82 10.10
C ALA A 61 -1.21 6.75 10.24
N GLY A 62 -0.91 5.70 11.00
CA GLY A 62 -1.91 4.72 11.37
C GLY A 62 -3.04 5.41 12.14
N GLU A 63 -4.11 4.69 12.46
CA GLU A 63 -5.07 5.22 13.42
C GLU A 63 -4.41 5.33 14.80
N THR A 64 -3.94 6.53 15.13
CA THR A 64 -3.24 6.82 16.37
C THR A 64 -4.20 7.54 17.32
N LYS A 65 -5.27 6.86 17.73
CA LYS A 65 -6.32 7.45 18.58
C LYS A 65 -5.81 7.85 19.96
N ASP A 66 -4.79 7.16 20.48
CA ASP A 66 -4.34 7.34 21.86
C ASP A 66 -3.26 8.43 22.04
N LEU A 67 -2.77 9.06 20.96
CA LEU A 67 -1.74 10.11 21.04
C LEU A 67 -2.24 11.34 21.80
N GLU A 68 -3.55 11.61 21.80
CA GLU A 68 -4.12 12.74 22.50
C GLU A 68 -3.96 12.64 24.03
N THR A 69 -3.74 11.45 24.57
CA THR A 69 -3.58 11.22 26.02
C THR A 69 -2.13 11.09 26.46
N ASP A 70 -1.19 10.94 25.52
CA ASP A 70 0.22 10.71 25.83
C ASP A 70 0.84 11.99 26.46
N PRO A 71 1.27 11.95 27.73
CA PRO A 71 1.85 13.11 28.39
C PRO A 71 3.29 13.38 27.94
N THR A 72 3.93 12.44 27.24
CA THR A 72 5.31 12.53 26.76
C THR A 72 5.44 13.18 25.39
N LEU A 73 4.33 13.28 24.64
CA LEU A 73 4.30 13.97 23.35
C LEU A 73 4.32 15.50 23.53
N GLN A 74 5.16 16.15 22.71
CA GLN A 74 5.19 17.60 22.61
C GLN A 74 3.91 18.11 21.93
N ARG A 75 3.27 19.12 22.52
CA ARG A 75 2.09 19.77 21.93
C ARG A 75 2.48 21.11 21.35
N SER A 76 1.93 21.41 20.18
CA SER A 76 2.16 22.68 19.49
C SER A 76 0.84 23.44 19.35
N ASN A 77 0.87 24.75 19.60
CA ASN A 77 -0.29 25.63 19.40
C ASN A 77 -0.45 26.04 17.91
N ILE A 78 -0.30 25.10 17.00
CA ILE A 78 -0.43 25.32 15.55
C ILE A 78 -1.88 25.10 15.16
N GLU A 79 -2.42 25.98 14.32
CA GLU A 79 -3.77 25.83 13.80
C GLU A 79 -3.85 24.66 12.81
N CYS A 80 -4.80 23.74 13.03
CA CYS A 80 -5.00 22.63 12.12
C CYS A 80 -5.58 23.10 10.77
N PRO A 81 -4.92 22.82 9.62
CA PRO A 81 -5.39 23.28 8.31
C PRO A 81 -6.71 22.63 7.85
N LYS A 82 -7.21 21.62 8.57
CA LYS A 82 -8.46 20.91 8.24
C LYS A 82 -9.66 21.39 9.06
N CYS A 83 -9.47 21.71 10.34
CA CYS A 83 -10.57 22.07 11.25
C CYS A 83 -10.38 23.40 11.98
N SER A 84 -9.27 24.10 11.76
CA SER A 84 -8.92 25.38 12.41
C SER A 84 -8.88 25.37 13.94
N ASN A 85 -8.93 24.20 14.56
CA ASN A 85 -8.70 24.06 15.99
C ASN A 85 -7.20 24.07 16.29
N HIS A 86 -6.86 24.60 17.45
CA HIS A 86 -5.56 24.43 18.08
C HIS A 86 -5.60 23.21 19.00
N ASP A 87 -4.47 22.55 19.21
CA ASP A 87 -4.32 21.43 20.14
C ASP A 87 -4.46 21.95 21.59
N GLN A 88 -5.71 22.06 22.06
CA GLN A 88 -6.04 22.60 23.37
C GLN A 88 -5.86 21.50 24.43
N LYS A 89 -4.84 21.65 25.28
CA LYS A 89 -4.90 21.08 26.63
C LYS A 89 -5.94 21.85 27.42
N ASN A 90 -6.87 21.15 28.04
CA ASN A 90 -7.41 21.56 29.33
C ASN A 90 -6.34 21.28 30.39
#